data_AF-A0A6G0XAJ6-F1
#
_entry.id   AF-A0A6G0XAJ6-F1
#
_cell.length_a   1.000
_cell.length_b   1.000
_cell.length_c   1.000
_cell.angle_alpha   90.00
_cell.angle_beta   90.00
_cell.angle_gamma   90.00
#
_symmetry.space_group_name_H-M   'P 1'
#
loop_
_entity.id
_entity.type
_entity.pdbx_description
1 polymer ?
#
loop_
_entity_poly.entity_id
_entity_poly.type
_entity_poly.pdbx_seq_one_letter_code
_entity_poly.pdbx_strand_id
1 'polypeptide(L)'
;MVDFHTTQILTGHGCFGEYLHKFKRLAYPKFVDFLFHRDDAEHAIFYCDRWWSLRRALEVDMGLQFEPDTMVDVMLQSKEKWNTIQKFLNKILSRREEEERKRQQEEAL
;
A
#
# COMPACT_ATOMS: atom_id res chain seq x y z
N MET A 1 12.14 -10.87 8.23
CA MET A 1 10.89 -11.00 9.02
C MET A 1 9.91 -10.01 8.43
N VAL A 2 8.69 -10.43 8.12
CA VAL A 2 7.64 -9.52 7.63
C VAL A 2 7.10 -8.70 8.79
N ASP A 3 6.94 -7.40 8.59
CA ASP A 3 6.27 -6.54 9.56
C ASP A 3 4.76 -6.49 9.29
N PHE A 4 4.03 -5.76 10.14
CA PHE A 4 2.58 -5.66 10.08
C PHE A 4 2.07 -5.13 8.71
N HIS A 5 2.63 -4.02 8.22
CA HIS A 5 2.23 -3.43 6.94
C HIS A 5 2.66 -4.29 5.76
N THR A 6 3.86 -4.89 5.78
CA THR A 6 4.29 -5.84 4.74
C THR A 6 3.33 -7.02 4.66
N THR A 7 2.90 -7.56 5.80
CA THR A 7 1.94 -8.67 5.86
C THR A 7 0.61 -8.25 5.24
N GLN A 8 0.13 -7.04 5.55
CA GLN A 8 -1.09 -6.49 4.97
C GLN A 8 -1.01 -6.38 3.44
N ILE A 9 0.10 -5.86 2.89
CA ILE A 9 0.31 -5.78 1.43
C ILE A 9 0.27 -7.17 0.77
N LEU A 10 1.06 -8.11 1.29
CA LEU A 10 1.18 -9.45 0.70
C LEU A 10 -0.12 -10.26 0.71
N THR A 11 -1.06 -9.89 1.57
CA THR A 11 -2.31 -10.61 1.75
C THR A 11 -3.55 -9.82 1.34
N GLY A 12 -3.36 -8.59 0.83
CA GLY A 12 -4.46 -7.68 0.48
C GLY A 12 -5.34 -7.26 1.67
N HIS A 13 -4.79 -7.25 2.89
CA HIS A 13 -5.49 -6.82 4.10
C HIS A 13 -5.22 -5.34 4.41
N GLY A 14 -6.08 -4.71 5.21
CA GLY A 14 -5.85 -3.37 5.75
C GLY A 14 -6.87 -2.35 5.26
N CYS A 15 -6.45 -1.09 5.13
CA CYS A 15 -7.32 0.03 4.71
C CYS A 15 -7.44 0.14 3.17
N PHE A 16 -7.56 -1.00 2.48
CA PHE A 16 -7.87 -1.08 1.05
C PHE A 16 -9.37 -1.10 0.85
N GLY A 17 -9.87 -0.32 -0.09
CA GLY A 17 -11.28 -0.19 -0.42
C GLY A 17 -11.92 -1.53 -0.75
N GLU A 18 -11.23 -2.40 -1.50
CA GLU A 18 -11.70 -3.76 -1.77
C GLU A 18 -11.84 -4.60 -0.49
N TYR A 19 -10.84 -4.53 0.40
CA TYR A 19 -10.86 -5.25 1.67
C TYR A 19 -11.98 -4.73 2.60
N LEU A 20 -12.08 -3.41 2.76
CA LEU A 20 -13.08 -2.78 3.59
C LEU A 20 -14.50 -3.05 3.07
N HIS A 21 -14.71 -3.03 1.76
CA HIS A 21 -15.97 -3.40 1.13
C HIS A 21 -16.34 -4.88 1.35
N LYS A 22 -15.37 -5.79 1.22
CA LYS A 22 -15.57 -7.23 1.49
C LYS A 22 -16.15 -7.49 2.88
N PHE A 23 -15.73 -6.69 3.87
CA PHE A 23 -16.23 -6.76 5.26
C PHE A 23 -17.33 -5.75 5.58
N LYS A 24 -17.97 -5.16 4.56
CA LYS A 24 -19.09 -4.22 4.70
C LYS A 24 -18.77 -2.98 5.55
N ARG A 25 -17.50 -2.57 5.59
CA ARG A 25 -17.03 -1.33 6.24
C ARG A 25 -17.05 -0.12 5.30
N LEU A 26 -17.15 -0.37 3.99
CA LEU A 26 -17.41 0.62 2.96
C LEU A 26 -18.57 0.14 2.08
N ALA A 27 -19.43 1.07 1.66
CA ALA A 27 -20.53 0.76 0.74
C ALA A 27 -20.05 0.43 -0.67
N TYR A 28 -18.89 0.97 -1.07
CA TYR A 28 -18.31 0.75 -2.40
C TYR A 28 -16.78 0.72 -2.30
N PRO A 29 -16.08 -0.10 -3.12
CA PRO A 29 -14.64 -0.28 -3.03
C PRO A 29 -13.80 0.85 -3.66
N LYS A 30 -14.41 1.86 -4.30
CA LYS A 30 -13.75 2.78 -5.26
C LYS A 30 -13.22 4.11 -4.69
N PHE A 31 -13.23 4.30 -3.37
CA PHE A 31 -13.24 5.66 -2.81
C PHE A 31 -11.98 6.13 -2.04
N VAL A 32 -10.93 5.33 -1.90
CA VAL A 32 -9.76 5.76 -1.09
C VAL A 32 -8.65 6.39 -1.94
N ASP A 33 -8.32 5.79 -3.09
CA ASP A 33 -7.31 6.32 -4.01
C ASP A 33 -7.96 6.70 -5.35
N PHE A 34 -7.82 7.99 -5.73
CA PHE A 34 -8.43 8.56 -6.92
C PHE A 34 -7.96 7.86 -8.21
N LEU A 35 -8.88 7.75 -9.18
CA LEU A 35 -8.68 7.41 -10.60
C LEU A 35 -8.70 5.94 -11.05
N PHE A 36 -8.82 4.96 -10.15
CA PHE A 36 -8.98 3.56 -10.57
C PHE A 36 -10.23 2.87 -10.04
N HIS A 37 -10.77 1.95 -10.85
CA HIS A 37 -11.96 1.17 -10.50
C HIS A 37 -11.75 0.16 -9.37
N ARG A 38 -10.50 -0.04 -8.92
CA ARG A 38 -10.11 -0.93 -7.82
C ARG A 38 -9.10 -0.25 -6.92
N ASP A 39 -9.41 -0.22 -5.63
CA ASP A 39 -8.49 0.18 -4.57
C ASP A 39 -8.06 -1.06 -3.79
N ASP A 40 -7.04 -1.74 -4.33
CA ASP A 40 -6.39 -2.92 -3.77
C ASP A 40 -4.90 -2.64 -3.46
N ALA A 41 -4.22 -3.62 -2.85
CA ALA A 41 -2.83 -3.47 -2.46
C ALA A 41 -1.90 -3.28 -3.66
N GLU A 42 -2.14 -4.00 -4.76
CA GLU A 42 -1.31 -3.92 -5.95
C GLU A 42 -1.41 -2.54 -6.61
N HIS A 43 -2.64 -2.04 -6.79
CA HIS A 43 -2.89 -0.71 -7.31
C HIS A 43 -2.22 0.36 -6.46
N ALA A 44 -2.43 0.34 -5.14
CA ALA A 44 -1.83 1.31 -4.24
C ALA A 44 -0.30 1.35 -4.36
N ILE A 45 0.33 0.18 -4.39
CA ILE A 45 1.79 0.05 -4.30
C ILE A 45 2.51 0.20 -5.64
N PHE A 46 1.87 -0.09 -6.77
CA PHE A 46 2.56 -0.11 -8.07
C PHE A 46 2.00 0.89 -9.09
N TYR A 47 0.71 1.25 -9.00
CA TYR A 47 0.06 1.99 -10.08
C TYR A 47 -0.51 3.35 -9.66
N CYS A 48 -0.86 3.54 -8.39
CA CYS A 48 -1.54 4.73 -7.93
C CYS A 48 -0.65 5.98 -7.98
N ASP A 49 -1.08 7.00 -8.74
CA ASP A 49 -0.36 8.27 -8.93
C ASP A 49 -0.09 9.01 -7.63
N ARG A 50 -0.98 8.85 -6.65
CA ARG A 50 -0.84 9.42 -5.31
C ARG A 50 0.50 9.07 -4.66
N TRP A 51 0.97 7.84 -4.90
CA TRP A 51 2.20 7.29 -4.30
C TRP A 51 3.38 7.30 -5.28
N TRP A 52 3.20 7.87 -6.48
CA TRP A 52 4.20 7.88 -7.54
C TRP A 52 5.54 8.45 -7.07
N SER A 53 5.54 9.56 -6.33
CA SER A 53 6.78 10.20 -5.87
C SER A 53 7.58 9.32 -4.90
N LEU A 54 6.89 8.60 -4.00
CA LEU A 54 7.52 7.66 -3.08
C LEU A 54 8.08 6.44 -3.81
N ARG A 55 7.30 5.89 -4.74
CA ARG A 55 7.72 4.76 -5.57
C ARG A 55 8.92 5.15 -6.44
N ARG A 56 8.93 6.37 -6.98
CA ARG A 56 10.03 6.82 -7.80
C ARG A 56 11.32 7.04 -7.00
N ALA A 57 11.21 7.55 -5.78
CA ALA A 57 12.35 7.64 -4.87
C ALA A 57 12.92 6.24 -4.54
N LEU A 58 12.05 5.25 -4.32
CA LEU A 58 12.45 3.86 -4.08
C LEU A 58 13.23 3.26 -5.26
N GLU A 59 12.72 3.44 -6.48
CA GLU A 59 13.36 2.94 -7.71
C GLU A 59 14.75 3.56 -7.94
N VAL A 60 14.89 4.86 -7.66
CA VAL A 60 16.18 5.56 -7.75
C VAL A 60 17.16 5.02 -6.71
N ASP A 61 16.73 4.82 -5.47
CA ASP A 61 17.56 4.29 -4.38
C ASP A 61 18.04 2.86 -4.68
N MET A 62 17.17 2.02 -5.25
CA MET A 62 17.50 0.63 -5.56
C MET A 62 18.16 0.42 -6.93
N GLY A 63 18.17 1.44 -7.80
CA GLY A 63 18.71 1.35 -9.16
C GLY A 63 17.96 0.34 -10.05
N LEU A 64 16.65 0.14 -9.83
CA LEU A 64 15.81 -0.82 -10.54
C LEU A 64 14.38 -0.31 -10.71
N GLN A 65 13.65 -0.89 -11.67
CA GLN A 65 12.21 -0.69 -11.79
C GLN A 65 11.48 -1.56 -10.77
N PHE A 66 10.52 -0.96 -10.05
CA PHE A 66 9.82 -1.64 -8.97
C PHE A 66 8.48 -2.16 -9.48
N GLU A 67 8.40 -3.47 -9.72
CA GLU A 67 7.24 -4.13 -10.33
C GLU A 67 6.60 -5.14 -9.37
N PRO A 68 5.30 -5.44 -9.51
CA PRO A 68 4.60 -6.39 -8.64
C PRO A 68 5.28 -7.75 -8.56
N ASP A 69 5.63 -8.31 -9.73
CA ASP A 69 6.18 -9.66 -9.85
C ASP A 69 7.61 -9.78 -9.31
N THR A 70 8.34 -8.66 -9.23
CA THR A 70 9.75 -8.65 -8.81
C THR A 70 9.96 -8.18 -7.38
N MET A 71 8.95 -7.62 -6.72
CA MET A 71 9.07 -7.06 -5.37
C MET A 71 9.68 -8.06 -4.39
N VAL A 72 9.12 -9.26 -4.29
CA VAL A 72 9.57 -10.27 -3.32
C VAL A 72 10.99 -10.73 -3.62
N ASP A 73 11.32 -10.95 -4.90
CA ASP A 73 12.66 -11.34 -5.32
C ASP A 73 13.69 -10.26 -4.96
N VAL A 74 13.37 -8.99 -5.17
CA VAL A 74 14.23 -7.86 -4.78
C VAL A 74 14.41 -7.80 -3.27
N MET A 75 13.34 -8.00 -2.49
CA MET A 75 13.41 -8.04 -1.03
C MET A 75 14.35 -9.15 -0.53
N LEU A 76 14.35 -10.31 -1.18
CA LEU A 76 15.16 -11.48 -0.79
C LEU A 76 16.66 -11.35 -1.11
N GLN A 77 17.05 -10.41 -1.98
CA GLN A 77 18.45 -10.23 -2.36
C GLN A 77 19.35 -9.72 -1.23
N SER A 78 18.82 -8.88 -0.31
CA SER A 78 19.58 -8.44 0.86
C SER A 78 18.68 -7.88 1.95
N LYS A 79 19.17 -7.91 3.21
CA LYS A 79 18.49 -7.26 4.34
C LYS A 79 18.30 -5.76 4.13
N GLU A 80 19.23 -5.12 3.43
CA GLU A 80 19.14 -3.70 3.11
C GLU A 80 17.98 -3.42 2.16
N LYS A 81 17.87 -4.14 1.03
CA LYS A 81 16.76 -4.03 0.09
C LYS A 81 15.42 -4.34 0.75
N TRP A 82 15.39 -5.39 1.58
CA TRP A 82 14.23 -5.71 2.41
C TRP A 82 13.79 -4.51 3.25
N ASN A 83 14.71 -3.92 4.04
CA ASN A 83 14.41 -2.78 4.90
C ASN A 83 13.98 -1.53 4.11
N THR A 84 14.59 -1.28 2.96
CA THR A 84 14.24 -0.15 2.09
C THR A 84 12.80 -0.28 1.57
N ILE A 85 12.43 -1.46 1.06
CA ILE A 85 11.06 -1.73 0.61
C ILE A 85 10.09 -1.65 1.79
N GLN A 86 10.42 -2.23 2.94
CA GLN A 86 9.57 -2.12 4.14
C GLN A 86 9.32 -0.67 4.56
N LYS A 87 10.34 0.19 4.57
CA LYS A 87 10.17 1.62 4.88
C LYS A 87 9.20 2.30 3.92
N PHE A 88 9.29 1.97 2.63
CA PHE A 88 8.37 2.48 1.62
C PHE A 88 6.92 2.01 1.87
N LEU A 89 6.70 0.71 2.06
CA LEU A 89 5.36 0.15 2.35
C LEU A 89 4.76 0.74 3.64
N ASN A 90 5.56 0.80 4.70
CA ASN A 90 5.16 1.37 5.99
C ASN A 90 4.71 2.82 5.85
N LYS A 91 5.38 3.62 5.01
CA LYS A 91 5.04 5.03 4.80
C LYS A 91 3.69 5.20 4.11
N ILE A 92 3.41 4.37 3.09
CA ILE A 92 2.11 4.38 2.40
C ILE A 92 1.00 3.93 3.34
N LEU A 93 1.15 2.76 3.97
CA LEU A 93 0.08 2.19 4.79
C LEU A 93 -0.19 3.00 6.06
N SER A 94 0.85 3.52 6.73
CA SER A 94 0.64 4.42 7.88
C SER A 94 -0.23 5.62 7.53
N ARG A 95 -0.01 6.20 6.34
CA ARG A 95 -0.79 7.35 5.87
C ARG A 95 -2.24 6.98 5.56
N ARG A 96 -2.43 5.87 4.84
CA ARG A 96 -3.78 5.37 4.52
C ARG A 96 -4.57 5.01 5.78
N GLU A 97 -3.92 4.39 6.77
CA GLU A 97 -4.56 4.07 8.05
C GLU A 97 -4.94 5.32 8.84
N GLU A 98 -4.13 6.37 8.80
CA GLU A 98 -4.46 7.66 9.43
C GLU A 98 -5.73 8.27 8.85
N GLU A 99 -5.87 8.22 7.53
CA GLU A 99 -7.04 8.76 6.81
C GLU A 99 -8.28 7.93 7.04
N GLU A 100 -8.15 6.59 7.03
CA GLU A 100 -9.26 5.70 7.35
C GLU A 100 -9.74 5.89 8.80
N ARG A 101 -8.82 6.13 9.76
CA ARG A 101 -9.20 6.49 11.13
C ARG A 101 -9.98 7.80 11.19
N LYS A 102 -9.58 8.82 10.43
CA LYS A 102 -10.31 10.11 10.38
C LYS A 102 -11.70 9.95 9.78
N ARG A 103 -11.83 9.22 8.67
CA ARG A 103 -13.13 8.89 8.05
C ARG A 103 -14.07 8.21 9.05
N GLN A 104 -13.58 7.20 9.78
CA GLN A 104 -14.37 6.50 10.79
C GLN A 104 -14.80 7.41 11.95
N GLN A 105 -13.96 8.39 12.34
CA GLN A 105 -14.32 9.37 13.36
C GLN A 105 -15.39 10.35 12.86
N GLU A 106 -15.29 10.79 11.61
CA GLU A 106 -16.26 11.69 10.97
C GLU A 106 -17.63 11.02 10.78
N GLU A 107 -17.67 9.72 10.47
CA GLU A 107 -18.93 8.95 10.36
C GLU A 107 -19.61 8.65 11.70
N ALA A 108 -18.85 8.69 12.80
CA ALA A 108 -19.36 8.43 14.15
C ALA A 108 -19.94 9.68 14.84
N LEU A 109 -19.75 10.86 14.23
CA LEU A 109 -20.28 12.16 14.68
C LEU A 109 -21.66 12.42 14.07
#